data_AF-A0AAW9IEX2-F1
#
_entry.id   AF-A0AAW9IEX2-F1
#
_cell.length_a   1.000
_cell.length_b   1.000
_cell.length_c   1.000
_cell.angle_alpha   90.00
_cell.angle_beta   90.00
_cell.angle_gamma   90.00
#
_symmetry.space_group_name_H-M   'P 1'
#
loop_
_entity.id
_entity.type
_entity.pdbx_description
1 polymer ?
#
loop_
_entity_poly.entity_id
_entity_poly.type
_entity_poly.pdbx_seq_one_letter_code
_entity_poly.pdbx_strand_id
1 'polypeptide(L)'
;HKGATEAGIPSAEAEWNNSVMDRTINMVERDKNHPCVVIWSLGNEATYKTYPMDENYPFYNSTQWILKRDPSRLRKYERDNRYTKGSPEKSIVDIYSSQYWSVSGVLGHVTNTANKAPYIQSE
;
A
#
# COMPACT_ATOMS: atom_id res chain seq x y z
N HIS A 1 24.51 8.16 -9.20
CA HIS A 1 23.48 7.14 -8.91
C HIS A 1 22.59 7.69 -7.81
N LYS A 2 21.34 8.08 -8.10
CA LYS A 2 20.48 8.80 -7.14
C LYS A 2 20.32 8.09 -5.80
N GLY A 3 20.20 6.75 -5.83
CA GLY A 3 20.13 5.95 -4.60
C GLY A 3 21.39 5.91 -3.74
N ALA A 4 22.49 6.53 -4.19
CA ALA A 4 23.70 6.70 -3.36
C ALA A 4 23.74 8.07 -2.66
N THR A 5 22.89 9.02 -3.05
CA THR A 5 22.98 10.43 -2.63
C THR A 5 21.68 10.96 -2.04
N GLU A 6 20.57 10.26 -2.20
CA GLU A 6 19.24 10.69 -1.77
C GLU A 6 18.60 9.64 -0.85
N ALA A 7 17.86 10.12 0.16
CA ALA A 7 17.09 9.29 1.09
C ALA A 7 15.61 9.31 0.73
N GLY A 8 14.85 8.34 1.26
CA GLY A 8 13.39 8.28 1.08
C GLY A 8 12.93 7.87 -0.32
N ILE A 9 13.83 7.37 -1.16
CA ILE A 9 13.49 6.68 -2.41
C ILE A 9 12.91 5.27 -2.10
N PRO A 10 12.05 4.70 -2.95
CA PRO A 10 11.60 5.17 -4.27
C PRO A 10 10.58 6.32 -4.25
N SER A 11 9.95 6.59 -3.10
CA SER A 11 8.91 7.61 -2.96
C SER A 11 7.83 7.53 -4.06
N ALA A 12 7.48 8.68 -4.63
CA ALA A 12 6.58 8.80 -5.77
C ALA A 12 7.29 9.25 -7.05
N GLU A 13 8.46 8.68 -7.32
CA GLU A 13 9.25 8.98 -8.51
C GLU A 13 9.11 7.87 -9.56
N ALA A 14 8.64 8.25 -10.76
CA ALA A 14 8.31 7.33 -11.85
C ALA A 14 9.50 6.49 -12.33
N GLU A 15 10.73 6.98 -12.19
CA GLU A 15 11.95 6.24 -12.54
C GLU A 15 12.12 4.92 -11.76
N TRP A 16 11.46 4.80 -10.60
CA TRP A 16 11.46 3.57 -9.80
C TRP A 16 10.30 2.63 -10.11
N ASN A 17 9.41 2.97 -11.04
CA ASN A 17 8.26 2.13 -11.41
C ASN A 17 8.69 0.70 -11.73
N ASN A 18 9.68 0.51 -12.60
CA ASN A 18 10.11 -0.83 -13.00
C ASN A 18 10.66 -1.63 -11.80
N SER A 19 11.47 -1.00 -10.95
CA SER A 19 12.08 -1.66 -9.79
C SER A 19 11.06 -2.05 -8.72
N VAL A 20 10.06 -1.20 -8.47
CA VAL A 20 8.99 -1.50 -7.51
C VAL A 20 8.05 -2.57 -8.08
N MET A 21 7.66 -2.45 -9.34
CA MET A 21 6.81 -3.42 -10.02
C MET A 21 7.45 -4.81 -10.07
N ASP A 22 8.75 -4.91 -10.35
CA ASP A 22 9.46 -6.19 -10.35
C ASP A 22 9.35 -6.89 -8.98
N ARG A 23 9.57 -6.16 -7.88
CA ARG A 23 9.40 -6.72 -6.52
C ARG A 23 7.96 -7.16 -6.25
N THR A 24 6.97 -6.36 -6.64
CA THR A 24 5.55 -6.68 -6.47
C THR A 24 5.16 -7.93 -7.26
N ILE A 25 5.56 -8.00 -8.53
CA ILE A 25 5.25 -9.14 -9.41
C ILE A 25 5.89 -10.42 -8.85
N ASN A 26 7.18 -10.36 -8.49
CA ASN A 26 7.90 -11.50 -7.95
C ASN A 26 7.28 -12.01 -6.64
N MET A 27 6.84 -11.12 -5.75
CA MET A 27 6.14 -11.49 -4.51
C MET A 27 4.83 -12.24 -4.81
N VAL A 28 3.94 -11.65 -5.61
CA VAL A 28 2.61 -12.23 -5.86
C VAL A 28 2.72 -13.50 -6.67
N GLU A 29 3.50 -13.52 -7.75
CA GLU A 29 3.57 -14.68 -8.63
C GLU A 29 4.14 -15.91 -7.92
N ARG A 30 5.10 -15.71 -7.01
CA ARG A 30 5.66 -16.77 -6.18
C ARG A 30 4.66 -17.32 -5.17
N ASP A 31 3.94 -16.43 -4.47
CA ASP A 31 3.25 -16.82 -3.23
C ASP A 31 1.71 -16.97 -3.37
N LYS A 32 1.10 -16.56 -4.49
CA LYS A 32 -0.36 -16.55 -4.73
C LYS A 32 -1.12 -17.87 -4.49
N ASN A 33 -0.44 -19.01 -4.49
CA ASN A 33 -1.08 -20.32 -4.26
C ASN A 33 -1.04 -20.77 -2.80
N HIS A 34 -0.49 -19.95 -1.89
CA HIS A 34 -0.49 -20.25 -0.46
C HIS A 34 -1.78 -19.71 0.20
N PRO A 35 -2.63 -20.58 0.77
CA PRO A 35 -3.90 -20.16 1.38
C PRO A 35 -3.69 -19.37 2.69
N CYS A 36 -2.54 -19.50 3.35
CA CYS A 36 -2.22 -18.72 4.55
C CYS A 36 -1.88 -17.25 4.24
N VAL A 37 -1.53 -16.92 3.00
CA VAL A 37 -1.36 -15.53 2.59
C VAL A 37 -2.73 -14.95 2.33
N VAL A 38 -3.12 -13.94 3.11
CA VAL A 38 -4.45 -13.30 3.02
C VAL A 38 -4.40 -11.81 2.68
N ILE A 39 -3.23 -11.19 2.80
CA ILE A 39 -3.00 -9.76 2.53
C ILE A 39 -1.68 -9.60 1.77
N TRP A 40 -1.67 -8.79 0.72
CA TRP A 40 -0.48 -8.28 0.05
C TRP A 40 -0.12 -6.90 0.60
N SER A 41 1.08 -6.75 1.16
CA SER A 41 1.63 -5.45 1.53
C SER A 41 2.39 -4.85 0.35
N LEU A 42 2.14 -3.60 -0.03
CA LEU A 42 2.87 -2.96 -1.14
C LEU A 42 4.33 -2.62 -0.77
N GLY A 43 4.63 -2.54 0.53
CA GLY A 43 5.94 -2.21 1.04
C GLY A 43 5.88 -1.76 2.50
N ASN A 44 6.97 -1.14 2.95
CA ASN A 44 7.08 -0.50 4.26
C ASN A 44 7.82 0.84 4.09
N GLU A 45 7.28 1.91 4.67
CA GLU A 45 7.99 3.18 4.83
C GLU A 45 8.78 3.64 3.60
N ALA A 46 8.16 3.62 2.42
CA ALA A 46 8.85 3.86 1.16
C ALA A 46 8.27 5.04 0.37
N THR A 47 7.37 5.82 0.99
CA THR A 47 6.75 7.02 0.42
C THR A 47 6.80 8.20 1.38
N TYR A 48 7.46 9.29 0.95
CA TYR A 48 7.77 10.45 1.83
C TYR A 48 7.52 11.81 1.17
N LYS A 49 6.98 11.84 -0.05
CA LYS A 49 6.64 13.09 -0.76
C LYS A 49 5.12 13.16 -0.95
N THR A 50 4.59 14.32 -1.32
CA THR A 50 3.21 14.45 -1.82
C THR A 50 3.18 14.09 -3.30
N TYR A 51 2.14 13.40 -3.74
CA TYR A 51 2.02 12.92 -5.12
C TYR A 51 0.56 12.78 -5.57
N PRO A 52 0.29 12.98 -6.86
CA PRO A 52 -0.97 12.56 -7.47
C PRO A 52 -1.07 11.03 -7.49
N MET A 53 -2.30 10.52 -7.51
CA MET A 53 -2.58 9.09 -7.63
C MET A 53 -2.68 8.71 -9.10
N ASP A 54 -1.54 8.66 -9.78
CA ASP A 54 -1.43 8.37 -11.22
C ASP A 54 -0.27 7.41 -11.51
N GLU A 55 -0.05 7.11 -12.80
CA GLU A 55 0.97 6.17 -13.27
C GLU A 55 2.42 6.55 -12.95
N ASN A 56 2.69 7.76 -12.47
CA ASN A 56 4.02 8.15 -12.02
C ASN A 56 4.33 7.66 -10.60
N TYR A 57 3.30 7.23 -9.85
CA TYR A 57 3.46 6.70 -8.50
C TYR A 57 3.65 5.16 -8.52
N PRO A 58 4.82 4.63 -8.13
CA PRO A 58 5.09 3.19 -8.22
C PRO A 58 4.15 2.30 -7.41
N PHE A 59 3.71 2.75 -6.24
CA PHE A 59 2.78 1.97 -5.41
C PHE A 59 1.34 2.04 -5.93
N TYR A 60 0.95 3.09 -6.68
CA TYR A 60 -0.31 3.08 -7.43
C TYR A 60 -0.28 2.02 -8.54
N ASN A 61 0.80 1.94 -9.32
CA ASN A 61 0.93 0.89 -10.32
C ASN A 61 0.89 -0.52 -9.70
N SER A 62 1.57 -0.69 -8.57
CA SER A 62 1.63 -1.96 -7.83
C SER A 62 0.26 -2.41 -7.34
N THR A 63 -0.51 -1.51 -6.72
CA THR A 63 -1.84 -1.86 -6.20
C THR A 63 -2.85 -2.14 -7.30
N GLN A 64 -2.81 -1.40 -8.41
CA GLN A 64 -3.69 -1.65 -9.56
C GLN A 64 -3.37 -2.99 -10.22
N TRP A 65 -2.08 -3.33 -10.33
CA TRP A 65 -1.66 -4.62 -10.86
C TRP A 65 -2.08 -5.77 -9.94
N ILE A 66 -1.89 -5.67 -8.62
CA ILE A 66 -2.34 -6.69 -7.67
C ILE A 66 -3.84 -6.88 -7.77
N LEU A 67 -4.64 -5.80 -7.78
CA LEU A 67 -6.10 -5.88 -7.88
C LEU A 67 -6.54 -6.63 -9.14
N LYS A 68 -5.89 -6.36 -10.28
CA LYS A 68 -6.17 -7.06 -11.53
C LYS A 68 -5.71 -8.53 -11.49
N ARG A 69 -4.58 -8.80 -10.84
CA ARG A 69 -3.90 -10.10 -10.90
C ARG A 69 -4.44 -11.12 -9.90
N ASP A 70 -4.72 -10.67 -8.68
CA ASP A 70 -5.20 -11.48 -7.58
C ASP A 70 -6.22 -10.68 -6.73
N PRO A 71 -7.46 -10.52 -7.23
CA PRO A 71 -8.52 -9.83 -6.48
C PRO A 71 -9.03 -10.61 -5.27
N SER A 72 -8.50 -11.82 -5.00
CA SER A 72 -8.97 -12.69 -3.90
C SER A 72 -8.38 -12.34 -2.54
N ARG A 73 -7.35 -11.47 -2.50
CA ARG A 73 -6.63 -11.06 -1.29
C ARG A 73 -6.66 -9.55 -1.11
N LEU A 74 -6.60 -9.10 0.14
CA LEU A 74 -6.61 -7.68 0.48
C LEU A 74 -5.25 -7.03 0.18
N ARG A 75 -5.25 -5.73 -0.08
CA ARG A 75 -4.05 -4.90 -0.26
C ARG A 75 -3.86 -3.99 0.95
N LYS A 76 -2.63 -3.83 1.43
CA LYS A 76 -2.28 -2.88 2.50
C LYS A 76 -1.00 -2.10 2.19
N TYR A 77 -0.90 -0.90 2.72
CA TYR A 77 0.34 -0.11 2.75
C TYR A 77 0.21 1.02 3.76
N GLU A 78 1.07 1.05 4.78
CA GLU A 78 0.94 2.00 5.90
C GLU A 78 1.11 3.46 5.47
N ARG A 79 2.01 3.73 4.52
CA ARG A 79 2.30 5.11 4.08
C ARG A 79 1.23 5.70 3.17
N ASP A 80 0.25 4.91 2.73
CA ASP A 80 -0.82 5.39 1.87
C ASP A 80 -2.13 4.62 2.11
N ASN A 81 -2.89 5.09 3.09
CA ASN A 81 -4.16 4.49 3.49
C ASN A 81 -5.38 5.02 2.70
N ARG A 82 -5.20 5.56 1.49
CA ARG A 82 -6.34 6.08 0.70
C ARG A 82 -7.27 4.94 0.30
N TYR A 83 -8.52 5.04 0.74
CA TYR A 83 -9.55 4.03 0.56
C TYR A 83 -10.89 4.68 0.16
N THR A 84 -11.53 4.12 -0.85
CA THR A 84 -12.87 4.47 -1.30
C THR A 84 -13.79 3.26 -1.16
N LYS A 85 -14.78 3.34 -0.27
CA LYS A 85 -15.70 2.22 0.00
C LYS A 85 -16.42 1.76 -1.28
N GLY A 86 -16.28 0.48 -1.59
CA GLY A 86 -16.92 -0.12 -2.77
C GLY A 86 -16.24 0.20 -4.11
N SER A 87 -15.08 0.86 -4.09
CA SER A 87 -14.29 1.16 -5.29
C SER A 87 -12.82 0.79 -5.08
N PRO A 88 -12.47 -0.52 -5.11
CA PRO A 88 -11.08 -0.98 -4.97
C PRO A 88 -10.12 -0.36 -6.00
N GLU A 89 -10.61 -0.04 -7.20
CA GLU A 89 -9.88 0.61 -8.29
C GLU A 89 -9.51 2.07 -7.98
N LYS A 90 -10.28 2.74 -7.11
CA LYS A 90 -10.02 4.11 -6.61
C LYS A 90 -9.30 4.10 -5.26
N SER A 91 -8.78 2.96 -4.83
CA SER A 91 -8.16 2.76 -3.53
C SER A 91 -6.74 2.25 -3.67
N ILE A 92 -5.86 2.64 -2.75
CA ILE A 92 -4.50 2.09 -2.65
C ILE A 92 -4.52 0.81 -1.82
N VAL A 93 -5.36 0.79 -0.80
CA VAL A 93 -5.49 -0.30 0.18
C VAL A 93 -6.94 -0.73 0.31
N ASP A 94 -7.14 -1.94 0.82
CA ASP A 94 -8.44 -2.46 1.24
C ASP A 94 -8.58 -2.45 2.78
N ILE A 95 -7.48 -2.23 3.50
CA ILE A 95 -7.42 -2.13 4.96
C ILE A 95 -6.51 -0.97 5.37
N TYR A 96 -6.98 -0.15 6.32
CA TYR A 96 -6.18 0.89 6.94
C TYR A 96 -5.16 0.26 7.88
N SER A 97 -3.92 0.71 7.82
CA SER A 97 -2.89 0.28 8.76
C SER A 97 -2.04 1.42 9.27
N SER A 98 -1.62 1.32 10.54
CA SER A 98 -0.63 2.21 11.18
C SER A 98 0.47 1.39 11.85
N GLN A 99 1.50 2.07 12.33
CA GLN A 99 2.56 1.49 13.17
C GLN A 99 2.64 2.27 14.49
N TYR A 100 2.65 1.54 15.61
CA TYR A 100 2.91 2.04 16.95
C TYR A 100 2.01 3.20 17.41
N TRP A 101 0.75 3.25 16.94
CA TRP A 101 -0.17 4.27 17.40
C TRP A 101 -0.52 4.08 18.87
N SER A 102 -0.62 5.19 19.60
CA SER A 102 -1.12 5.16 20.98
C SER A 102 -2.54 4.61 21.03
N VAL A 103 -2.93 4.06 22.18
CA VAL A 103 -4.31 3.58 22.41
C VAL A 103 -5.33 4.68 22.10
N SER A 104 -5.04 5.94 22.47
CA SER A 104 -5.90 7.08 22.17
C SER A 104 -6.00 7.37 20.67
N GLY A 105 -4.90 7.23 19.90
CA GLY A 105 -4.90 7.38 18.45
C GLY A 105 -5.73 6.31 17.75
N VAL A 106 -5.56 5.05 18.16
CA VAL A 106 -6.40 3.93 17.69
C VAL A 106 -7.86 4.21 17.97
N LEU A 107 -8.20 4.57 19.22
CA LEU A 107 -9.58 4.83 19.62
C LEU A 107 -10.20 5.95 18.79
N GLY A 108 -9.48 7.04 18.57
CA GLY A 108 -9.95 8.16 17.74
C GLY A 108 -10.22 7.73 16.30
N HIS A 109 -9.39 6.85 15.74
CA HIS A 109 -9.61 6.35 14.38
C HIS A 109 -10.80 5.41 14.28
N VAL A 110 -10.88 4.39 15.13
CA VAL A 110 -11.90 3.34 15.02
C VAL A 110 -13.30 3.79 15.45
N THR A 111 -13.41 4.84 16.27
CA THR A 111 -14.71 5.42 16.67
C THR A 111 -15.22 6.48 15.70
N ASN A 112 -14.37 7.01 14.82
CA ASN A 112 -14.79 7.96 13.82
C ASN A 112 -15.57 7.28 12.69
N THR A 113 -16.88 7.50 12.66
CA THR A 113 -17.79 6.89 11.68
C THR A 113 -17.55 7.36 10.24
N ALA A 114 -16.76 8.42 10.02
CA ALA A 114 -16.33 8.82 8.68
C ALA A 114 -15.30 7.84 8.09
N ASN A 115 -14.50 7.16 8.93
CA ASN A 115 -13.56 6.14 8.47
C ASN A 115 -14.32 4.89 8.03
N LYS A 116 -14.12 4.48 6.78
CA LYS A 116 -14.88 3.38 6.15
C LYS A 116 -14.07 2.11 5.95
N ALA A 117 -12.75 2.18 6.10
CA ALA A 117 -11.86 1.03 5.98
C ALA A 117 -11.82 0.27 7.30
N PRO A 118 -11.70 -1.07 7.28
CA PRO A 118 -11.24 -1.81 8.46
C PRO A 118 -9.84 -1.34 8.86
N TYR A 119 -9.47 -1.52 10.14
CA TYR A 119 -8.22 -1.00 10.71
C TYR A 119 -7.40 -2.12 11.37
N ILE A 120 -6.07 -2.10 11.15
CA ILE A 120 -5.09 -2.93 11.86
C ILE A 120 -3.87 -2.11 12.29
N GLN A 121 -3.22 -2.49 13.38
CA GLN A 121 -1.84 -2.06 13.65
C GLN A 121 -0.92 -3.06 12.94
N SER A 122 -0.14 -2.58 11.97
CA SER A 122 0.87 -3.40 11.31
C SER A 122 2.04 -3.69 12.23
N GLU A 123 2.38 -2.75 13.11
CA GLU A 123 3.41 -2.84 14.14
C GLU A 123 2.96 -2.12 15.42
#